data_AF-A0A849Y5G4-F1
#
_entry.id   AF-A0A849Y5G4-F1
#
_cell.length_a   1.000
_cell.length_b   1.000
_cell.length_c   1.000
_cell.angle_alpha   90.00
_cell.angle_beta   90.00
_cell.angle_gamma   90.00
#
_symmetry.space_group_name_H-M   'P 1'
#
loop_
_entity.id
_entity.type
_entity.pdbx_description
1 polymer ?
#
loop_
_entity_poly.entity_id
_entity_poly.type
_entity_poly.pdbx_seq_one_letter_code
_entity_poly.pdbx_strand_id
1 'polypeptide(L)'
;MKRPYLIFASVVAILFAGFWLHDWWIHRGLITFDAKDAPAFQVLKRMERQSGFAILASTNLNAKVTVHFRKTPIEQALDVVADQTEGRWQKVFLVGRDKAALQKLCAEVAARGTPFLMTSWNRMGNAPEALDPEKLRKGPVTPLAGAHPLHDAALAIALRSATPIVTQADWNPFIKALAPSFPNVEKAVKDLAGAASARWEQAYQFRVGGRGLGGGGGFAARGESGGGGGDGEGRGFRGLSSNGDGRTNQPFSAQMALLTDAQRAAMEKTRAEMQQRMAEFRAMTPAERAQRIAEMIDGGGSPAQQQRAQARALRRIMNTTPEQQVRMNQRFEKRLERLQQRMQHGSAPPPGPQGGR
;
A
#
# COMPACT_ATOMS: atom_id res chain seq x y z
N MET A 1 -36.90 37.52 -46.91
CA MET A 1 -35.90 36.46 -47.16
C MET A 1 -34.88 36.22 -46.01
N LYS A 2 -35.04 36.76 -44.79
CA LYS A 2 -34.01 36.64 -43.71
C LYS A 2 -34.20 35.48 -42.71
N ARG A 3 -35.37 34.81 -42.70
CA ARG A 3 -35.68 33.72 -41.77
C ARG A 3 -34.85 32.42 -41.92
N PRO A 4 -34.50 31.94 -43.14
CA PRO A 4 -33.70 30.70 -43.25
C PRO A 4 -32.27 30.87 -42.72
N TYR A 5 -31.68 32.07 -42.86
CA TYR A 5 -30.35 32.37 -42.36
C TYR A 5 -30.27 32.35 -40.82
N LEU A 6 -31.34 32.77 -40.12
CA LEU A 6 -31.37 32.73 -38.66
C LEU A 6 -31.40 31.30 -38.11
N ILE A 7 -32.14 30.39 -38.78
CA ILE A 7 -32.18 28.97 -38.40
C ILE A 7 -30.82 28.30 -38.69
N PHE A 8 -30.22 28.61 -39.84
CA PHE A 8 -28.90 28.08 -40.16
C PHE A 8 -27.83 28.56 -39.17
N ALA A 9 -27.82 29.85 -38.86
CA ALA A 9 -26.87 30.43 -37.91
C ALA A 9 -27.02 29.85 -36.49
N SER A 10 -28.25 29.57 -36.03
CA SER A 10 -28.46 28.96 -34.71
C SER A 10 -27.98 27.52 -34.66
N VAL A 11 -28.21 26.72 -35.70
CA VAL A 11 -27.71 25.34 -35.79
C VAL A 11 -26.18 25.32 -35.78
N VAL A 12 -25.52 26.20 -36.56
CA VAL A 12 -24.05 26.31 -36.57
C VAL A 12 -23.52 26.71 -35.19
N ALA A 13 -24.17 27.66 -34.51
CA ALA A 13 -23.77 28.07 -33.16
C ALA A 13 -23.89 26.93 -32.13
N ILE A 14 -24.95 26.12 -32.19
CA ILE A 14 -25.14 24.95 -31.31
C ILE A 14 -24.08 23.89 -31.58
N LEU A 15 -23.79 23.59 -32.85
CA LEU A 15 -22.75 22.62 -33.22
C LEU A 15 -21.36 23.09 -32.77
N PHE A 16 -21.05 24.38 -32.93
CA PHE A 16 -19.79 24.95 -32.47
C PHE A 16 -19.66 24.91 -30.94
N ALA A 17 -20.73 25.26 -30.20
CA ALA A 17 -20.76 25.14 -28.76
C ALA A 17 -20.59 23.69 -28.29
N GLY A 18 -21.27 22.74 -28.96
CA GLY A 18 -21.16 21.31 -28.68
C GLY A 18 -19.74 20.77 -28.91
N PHE A 19 -19.09 21.16 -30.02
CA PHE A 19 -17.71 20.79 -30.31
C PHE A 19 -16.74 21.35 -29.27
N TRP A 20 -16.91 22.63 -28.89
CA TRP A 20 -16.07 23.28 -27.89
C TRP A 20 -16.24 22.66 -26.49
N LEU A 21 -17.48 22.34 -26.08
CA LEU A 21 -17.79 21.63 -24.84
C LEU A 21 -17.20 20.22 -24.82
N HIS A 22 -17.28 19.50 -25.95
CA HIS A 22 -16.72 18.17 -26.09
C HIS A 22 -15.18 18.18 -26.03
N ASP A 23 -14.54 19.10 -26.74
CA ASP A 23 -13.09 19.27 -26.69
C ASP A 23 -12.62 19.62 -25.28
N TRP A 24 -13.31 20.55 -24.62
CA TRP A 24 -13.03 20.90 -23.23
C TRP A 24 -13.22 19.71 -22.29
N TRP A 25 -14.25 18.88 -22.50
CA TRP A 25 -14.53 17.71 -21.66
C TRP A 25 -13.50 16.59 -21.85
N ILE A 26 -13.10 16.29 -23.09
CA ILE A 26 -12.06 15.29 -23.39
C ILE A 26 -10.70 15.71 -22.83
N HIS A 27 -10.38 16.99 -22.86
CA HIS A 27 -9.10 17.50 -22.37
C HIS A 27 -9.09 17.75 -20.85
N ARG A 28 -10.18 17.48 -20.13
CA ARG A 28 -10.18 17.53 -18.66
C ARG A 28 -9.24 16.46 -18.10
N GLY A 29 -8.32 16.90 -17.23
CA GLY A 29 -7.34 16.02 -16.59
C GLY A 29 -6.06 15.79 -17.41
N LEU A 30 -5.92 16.39 -18.60
CA LEU A 30 -4.68 16.38 -19.35
C LEU A 30 -3.78 17.55 -18.93
N ILE A 31 -2.50 17.26 -18.75
CA ILE A 31 -1.51 18.20 -18.23
C ILE A 31 -0.48 18.48 -19.33
N THR A 32 -0.12 19.76 -19.50
CA THR A 32 0.91 20.19 -20.46
C THR A 32 1.77 21.28 -19.82
N PHE A 33 2.99 20.93 -19.43
CA PHE A 33 4.02 21.90 -19.03
C PHE A 33 5.40 21.23 -18.97
N ASP A 34 6.42 22.06 -19.04
CA ASP A 34 7.81 21.69 -18.83
C ASP A 34 8.32 22.32 -17.53
N ALA A 35 9.09 21.56 -16.75
CA ALA A 35 9.76 22.04 -15.56
C ALA A 35 11.14 21.40 -15.47
N LYS A 36 12.18 22.22 -15.30
CA LYS A 36 13.58 21.78 -15.16
C LYS A 36 14.10 22.18 -13.79
N ASP A 37 14.65 21.22 -13.05
CA ASP A 37 15.20 21.42 -11.70
C ASP A 37 14.24 22.14 -10.73
N ALA A 38 12.93 21.91 -10.87
CA ALA A 38 11.92 22.61 -10.08
C ALA A 38 11.56 21.83 -8.80
N PRO A 39 11.23 22.48 -7.67
CA PRO A 39 10.76 21.80 -6.48
C PRO A 39 9.49 20.99 -6.76
N ALA A 40 9.44 19.73 -6.31
CA ALA A 40 8.32 18.82 -6.56
C ALA A 40 6.98 19.39 -6.10
N PHE A 41 6.95 20.12 -4.98
CA PHE A 41 5.74 20.81 -4.52
C PHE A 41 5.20 21.82 -5.56
N GLN A 42 6.07 22.58 -6.23
CA GLN A 42 5.65 23.54 -7.26
C GLN A 42 5.11 22.82 -8.51
N VAL A 43 5.72 21.71 -8.88
CA VAL A 43 5.27 20.85 -9.98
C VAL A 43 3.89 20.27 -9.69
N LEU A 44 3.69 19.68 -8.50
CA LEU A 44 2.38 19.18 -8.06
C LEU A 44 1.33 20.30 -8.01
N LYS A 45 1.67 21.51 -7.53
CA LYS A 45 0.73 22.63 -7.51
C LYS A 45 0.33 23.10 -8.92
N ARG A 46 1.25 23.06 -9.89
CA ARG A 46 0.94 23.33 -11.31
C ARG A 46 0.03 22.24 -11.90
N MET A 47 0.28 20.97 -11.57
CA MET A 47 -0.57 19.85 -11.97
C MET A 47 -2.00 19.97 -11.41
N GLU A 48 -2.16 20.35 -10.15
CA GLU A 48 -3.46 20.59 -9.51
C GLU A 48 -4.24 21.69 -10.25
N ARG A 49 -3.58 22.82 -10.55
CA ARG A 49 -4.20 23.95 -11.26
C ARG A 49 -4.64 23.60 -12.68
N GLN A 50 -3.84 22.84 -13.42
CA GLN A 50 -4.17 22.47 -14.81
C GLN A 50 -5.21 21.34 -14.87
N SER A 51 -5.10 20.33 -14.02
CA SER A 51 -5.99 19.18 -14.04
C SER A 51 -7.35 19.46 -13.40
N GLY A 52 -7.41 20.40 -12.45
CA GLY A 52 -8.60 20.68 -11.64
C GLY A 52 -8.83 19.67 -10.51
N PHE A 53 -7.95 18.69 -10.32
CA PHE A 53 -8.02 17.74 -9.22
C PHE A 53 -7.12 18.16 -8.06
N ALA A 54 -7.64 18.09 -6.83
CA ALA A 54 -6.86 18.37 -5.63
C ALA A 54 -5.72 17.35 -5.46
N ILE A 55 -4.49 17.82 -5.24
CA ILE A 55 -3.33 16.99 -4.92
C ILE A 55 -2.92 17.23 -3.47
N LEU A 56 -3.18 16.26 -2.60
CA LEU A 56 -2.93 16.28 -1.17
C LEU A 56 -1.51 15.78 -0.91
N ALA A 57 -0.55 16.70 -1.00
CA ALA A 57 0.86 16.41 -0.88
C ALA A 57 1.36 16.65 0.56
N SER A 58 2.24 15.78 1.08
CA SER A 58 2.88 15.97 2.39
C SER A 58 3.81 17.19 2.41
N THR A 59 3.93 17.89 3.54
CA THR A 59 4.70 19.15 3.66
C THR A 59 6.19 19.03 3.29
N ASN A 60 6.77 17.83 3.31
CA ASN A 60 8.21 17.60 3.13
C ASN A 60 8.57 17.20 1.68
N LEU A 61 8.29 18.07 0.71
CA LEU A 61 8.49 17.86 -0.73
C LEU A 61 9.59 18.78 -1.31
N ASN A 62 10.80 18.68 -0.76
CA ASN A 62 11.95 19.49 -1.19
C ASN A 62 12.75 18.86 -2.35
N ALA A 63 12.37 17.67 -2.81
CA ALA A 63 13.02 17.03 -3.96
C ALA A 63 12.85 17.89 -5.22
N LYS A 64 13.90 18.00 -6.02
CA LYS A 64 13.86 18.66 -7.32
C LYS A 64 13.54 17.64 -8.40
N VAL A 65 12.69 18.04 -9.35
CA VAL A 65 12.23 17.17 -10.45
C VAL A 65 12.41 17.88 -11.79
N THR A 66 12.68 17.09 -12.83
CA THR A 66 12.73 17.55 -14.22
C THR A 66 11.74 16.74 -15.04
N VAL A 67 10.70 17.40 -15.54
CA VAL A 67 9.56 16.76 -16.21
C VAL A 67 9.15 17.52 -17.46
N HIS A 68 8.68 16.76 -18.45
CA HIS A 68 8.18 17.25 -19.72
C HIS A 68 6.84 16.57 -20.01
N PHE A 69 5.74 17.25 -19.71
CA PHE A 69 4.39 16.72 -19.91
C PHE A 69 3.74 17.35 -21.14
N ARG A 70 3.18 16.50 -22.01
CA ARG A 70 2.45 16.91 -23.22
C ARG A 70 1.17 16.12 -23.32
N LYS A 71 0.04 16.76 -23.02
CA LYS A 71 -1.29 16.11 -22.99
C LYS A 71 -1.27 14.81 -22.16
N THR A 72 -0.61 14.84 -21.01
CA THR A 72 -0.40 13.66 -20.18
C THR A 72 -1.52 13.55 -19.14
N PRO A 73 -2.21 12.40 -18.99
CA PRO A 73 -3.16 12.17 -17.91
C PRO A 73 -2.52 12.38 -16.54
N ILE A 74 -3.27 12.95 -15.59
CA ILE A 74 -2.76 13.24 -14.24
C ILE A 74 -2.16 12.02 -13.55
N GLU A 75 -2.76 10.83 -13.67
CA GLU A 75 -2.22 9.61 -13.08
C GLU A 75 -0.81 9.28 -13.60
N GLN A 76 -0.62 9.33 -14.93
CA GLN A 76 0.69 9.10 -15.54
C GLN A 76 1.71 10.16 -15.16
N ALA A 77 1.27 11.42 -15.07
CA ALA A 77 2.14 12.50 -14.61
C ALA A 77 2.55 12.32 -13.13
N LEU A 78 1.63 11.84 -12.28
CA LEU A 78 1.92 11.52 -10.88
C LEU A 78 2.88 10.33 -10.74
N ASP A 79 2.79 9.31 -11.61
CA ASP A 79 3.74 8.20 -11.66
C ASP A 79 5.16 8.71 -11.91
N VAL A 80 5.35 9.55 -12.93
CA VAL A 80 6.67 10.13 -13.26
C VAL A 80 7.24 10.95 -12.10
N VAL A 81 6.41 11.78 -11.44
CA VAL A 81 6.85 12.56 -10.27
C VAL A 81 7.15 11.65 -9.07
N ALA A 82 6.33 10.62 -8.84
CA ALA A 82 6.56 9.64 -7.78
C ALA A 82 7.89 8.91 -7.97
N ASP A 83 8.19 8.48 -9.19
CA ASP A 83 9.45 7.79 -9.50
C ASP A 83 10.68 8.67 -9.22
N GLN A 84 10.65 9.95 -9.61
CA GLN A 84 11.78 10.87 -9.39
C GLN A 84 11.96 11.27 -7.91
N THR A 85 10.88 11.27 -7.14
CA THR A 85 10.90 11.70 -5.72
C THR A 85 10.98 10.53 -4.73
N GLU A 86 11.06 9.29 -5.22
CA GLU A 86 10.83 8.07 -4.43
C GLU A 86 9.52 8.13 -3.62
N GLY A 87 8.53 8.81 -4.20
CA GLY A 87 7.20 9.00 -3.64
C GLY A 87 6.26 7.86 -3.98
N ARG A 88 5.05 7.98 -3.47
CA ARG A 88 3.90 7.17 -3.87
C ARG A 88 2.67 8.05 -3.90
N TRP A 89 1.76 7.74 -4.81
CA TRP A 89 0.47 8.39 -4.86
C TRP A 89 -0.67 7.37 -4.81
N GLN A 90 -1.86 7.85 -4.43
CA GLN A 90 -3.09 7.07 -4.50
C GLN A 90 -4.28 8.01 -4.73
N LYS A 91 -5.27 7.51 -5.47
CA LYS A 91 -6.58 8.18 -5.60
C LYS A 91 -7.33 8.07 -4.27
N VAL A 92 -7.99 9.14 -3.85
CA VAL A 92 -8.76 9.22 -2.61
C VAL A 92 -10.06 9.94 -2.90
N PHE A 93 -11.17 9.41 -2.39
CA PHE A 93 -12.46 10.10 -2.43
C PHE A 93 -12.76 10.70 -1.07
N LEU A 94 -13.15 11.98 -1.07
CA LEU A 94 -13.53 12.70 0.14
C LEU A 94 -15.05 12.88 0.12
N VAL A 95 -15.73 12.58 1.23
CA VAL A 95 -17.17 12.77 1.39
C VAL A 95 -17.41 13.63 2.62
N GLY A 96 -18.01 14.80 2.42
CA GLY A 96 -18.29 15.77 3.48
C GLY A 96 -19.69 16.33 3.35
N ARG A 97 -20.27 16.76 4.48
CA ARG A 97 -21.62 17.35 4.51
C ARG A 97 -21.76 18.53 3.55
N ASP A 98 -20.75 19.37 3.49
CA ASP A 98 -20.72 20.61 2.72
C ASP A 98 -19.30 20.91 2.19
N LYS A 99 -19.14 22.03 1.49
CA LYS A 99 -17.84 22.44 0.92
C LYS A 99 -16.80 22.76 2.00
N ALA A 100 -17.22 23.31 3.14
CA ALA A 100 -16.30 23.64 4.22
C ALA A 100 -15.78 22.37 4.90
N ALA A 101 -16.64 21.35 5.07
CA ALA A 101 -16.26 20.02 5.53
C ALA A 101 -15.24 19.36 4.58
N LEU A 102 -15.46 19.42 3.26
CA LEU A 102 -14.50 18.90 2.28
C LEU A 102 -13.13 19.60 2.38
N GLN A 103 -13.10 20.93 2.54
CA GLN A 103 -11.84 21.67 2.71
C GLN A 103 -11.09 21.26 3.98
N LYS A 104 -11.81 21.06 5.09
CA LYS A 104 -11.23 20.55 6.33
C LYS A 104 -10.66 19.15 6.15
N LEU A 105 -11.39 18.26 5.47
CA LEU A 105 -10.92 16.91 5.13
C LEU A 105 -9.67 16.94 4.24
N CYS A 106 -9.62 17.79 3.22
CA CYS A 106 -8.43 17.99 2.39
C CYS A 106 -7.22 18.38 3.23
N ALA A 107 -7.38 19.36 4.13
CA ALA A 107 -6.31 19.81 5.01
C ALA A 107 -5.85 18.71 5.97
N GLU A 108 -6.78 17.95 6.56
CA GLU A 108 -6.45 16.84 7.46
C GLU A 108 -5.70 15.72 6.72
N VAL A 109 -6.18 15.33 5.54
CA VAL A 109 -5.56 14.27 4.72
C VAL A 109 -4.20 14.70 4.19
N ALA A 110 -3.99 15.98 3.88
CA ALA A 110 -2.68 16.51 3.51
C ALA A 110 -1.71 16.51 4.70
N ALA A 111 -2.16 16.88 5.90
CA ALA A 111 -1.33 16.98 7.09
C ALA A 111 -0.95 15.60 7.69
N ARG A 112 -1.91 14.68 7.79
CA ARG A 112 -1.73 13.38 8.46
C ARG A 112 -1.51 12.22 7.49
N GLY A 113 -1.69 12.47 6.20
CA GLY A 113 -1.99 11.41 5.25
C GLY A 113 -3.46 11.00 5.35
N THR A 114 -3.92 10.14 4.43
CA THR A 114 -5.20 9.45 4.62
C THR A 114 -5.06 8.67 5.91
N PRO A 115 -5.94 8.89 6.90
CA PRO A 115 -6.08 7.95 7.99
C PRO A 115 -6.42 6.65 7.29
N PHE A 116 -5.44 5.75 7.23
CA PHE A 116 -5.62 4.48 6.57
C PHE A 116 -6.66 3.79 7.45
N LEU A 117 -7.94 3.79 7.07
CA LEU A 117 -8.99 3.03 7.77
C LEU A 117 -8.61 1.53 7.84
N MET A 118 -7.69 1.08 6.98
CA MET A 118 -7.03 -0.23 7.09
C MET A 118 -5.99 -0.34 8.22
N THR A 119 -5.36 0.74 8.69
CA THR A 119 -4.51 0.68 9.89
C THR A 119 -5.32 0.60 11.18
N SER A 120 -6.54 1.16 11.25
CA SER A 120 -7.42 0.87 12.37
C SER A 120 -7.96 -0.57 12.31
N TRP A 121 -8.17 -1.14 11.12
CA TRP A 121 -8.60 -2.54 10.97
C TRP A 121 -7.50 -3.56 11.30
N ASN A 122 -6.26 -3.32 10.89
CA ASN A 122 -5.13 -4.15 11.30
C ASN A 122 -4.73 -3.94 12.78
N ARG A 123 -5.20 -2.86 13.43
CA ARG A 123 -4.88 -2.52 14.82
C ARG A 123 -6.02 -2.84 15.79
N MET A 124 -7.24 -2.95 15.31
CA MET A 124 -8.40 -3.45 16.06
C MET A 124 -8.75 -4.83 15.50
N GLY A 125 -8.24 -5.90 16.12
CA GLY A 125 -8.49 -7.29 15.73
C GLY A 125 -9.95 -7.76 15.82
N ASN A 126 -10.90 -6.83 15.87
CA ASN A 126 -12.34 -7.03 15.88
C ASN A 126 -12.94 -6.28 14.69
N ALA A 127 -12.71 -6.76 13.47
CA ALA A 127 -13.68 -6.47 12.41
C ALA A 127 -15.02 -7.07 12.88
N PRO A 128 -16.14 -6.32 12.84
CA PRO A 128 -17.43 -6.92 13.12
C PRO A 128 -17.58 -8.14 12.22
N GLU A 129 -17.98 -9.27 12.80
CA GLU A 129 -18.11 -10.57 12.12
C GLU A 129 -18.98 -10.48 10.85
N ALA A 130 -19.81 -9.44 10.75
CA ALA A 130 -20.61 -9.08 9.59
C ALA A 130 -19.83 -8.62 8.34
N LEU A 131 -18.54 -8.28 8.43
CA LEU A 131 -17.72 -7.77 7.33
C LEU A 131 -16.53 -8.71 7.02
N ASP A 132 -16.83 -9.95 6.66
CA ASP A 132 -15.83 -10.88 6.12
C ASP A 132 -15.28 -10.35 4.77
N PRO A 133 -13.98 -9.98 4.70
CA PRO A 133 -13.40 -9.36 3.51
C PRO A 133 -13.36 -10.30 2.29
N GLU A 134 -13.31 -11.63 2.49
CA GLU A 134 -13.41 -12.56 1.35
C GLU A 134 -14.83 -12.59 0.79
N LYS A 135 -15.85 -12.58 1.66
CA LYS A 135 -17.26 -12.52 1.23
C LYS A 135 -17.59 -11.19 0.58
N LEU A 136 -17.06 -10.08 1.08
CA LEU A 136 -17.24 -8.75 0.46
C LEU A 136 -16.57 -8.66 -0.92
N ARG A 137 -15.44 -9.37 -1.11
CA ARG A 137 -14.70 -9.37 -2.37
C ARG A 137 -15.30 -10.29 -3.43
N LYS A 138 -15.83 -11.45 -3.04
CA LYS A 138 -16.31 -12.50 -3.97
C LYS A 138 -17.83 -12.64 -4.03
N GLY A 139 -18.54 -12.17 -3.01
CA GLY A 139 -20.00 -12.30 -2.93
C GLY A 139 -20.73 -11.37 -3.90
N PRO A 140 -21.99 -11.71 -4.26
CA PRO A 140 -22.90 -10.74 -4.85
C PRO A 140 -22.92 -9.49 -3.97
N VAL A 141 -23.16 -8.34 -4.58
CA VAL A 141 -23.41 -7.11 -3.83
C VAL A 141 -24.66 -7.35 -3.00
N THR A 142 -24.51 -7.89 -1.80
CA THR A 142 -25.61 -7.87 -0.86
C THR A 142 -25.78 -6.39 -0.59
N PRO A 143 -26.90 -5.77 -1.00
CA PRO A 143 -27.16 -4.41 -0.59
C PRO A 143 -26.97 -4.38 0.91
N LEU A 144 -26.33 -3.33 1.41
CA LEU A 144 -26.30 -3.07 2.83
C LEU A 144 -27.78 -2.85 3.23
N ALA A 145 -28.44 -3.94 3.61
CA ALA A 145 -29.88 -3.99 3.84
C ALA A 145 -30.16 -3.36 5.20
N GLY A 146 -31.12 -2.45 5.27
CA GLY A 146 -31.38 -1.63 6.45
C GLY A 146 -30.74 -0.25 6.39
N ALA A 147 -30.88 0.51 7.47
CA ALA A 147 -30.22 1.79 7.64
C ALA A 147 -28.78 1.53 8.09
N HIS A 148 -27.82 2.00 7.31
CA HIS A 148 -26.40 1.86 7.64
C HIS A 148 -25.81 3.22 7.99
N PRO A 149 -24.92 3.31 8.98
CA PRO A 149 -24.11 4.49 9.18
C PRO A 149 -23.28 4.76 7.92
N LEU A 150 -23.18 6.02 7.49
CA LEU A 150 -22.37 6.47 6.37
C LEU A 150 -20.95 5.87 6.38
N HIS A 151 -20.30 5.82 7.54
CA HIS A 151 -18.94 5.32 7.68
C HIS A 151 -18.82 3.84 7.30
N ASP A 152 -19.81 3.02 7.63
CA ASP A 152 -19.81 1.58 7.33
C ASP A 152 -19.99 1.35 5.82
N ALA A 153 -20.88 2.13 5.19
CA ALA A 153 -21.07 2.08 3.74
C ALA A 153 -19.81 2.58 2.99
N ALA A 154 -19.19 3.67 3.45
CA ALA A 154 -17.93 4.16 2.90
C ALA A 154 -16.81 3.11 3.01
N LEU A 155 -16.71 2.44 4.16
CA LEU A 155 -15.75 1.37 4.39
C LEU A 155 -15.99 0.18 3.46
N ALA A 156 -17.23 -0.27 3.30
CA ALA A 156 -17.57 -1.36 2.39
C ALA A 156 -17.17 -1.05 0.94
N ILE A 157 -17.40 0.18 0.47
CA ILE A 157 -16.97 0.62 -0.86
C ILE A 157 -15.43 0.67 -0.94
N ALA A 158 -14.75 1.21 0.07
CA ALA A 158 -13.30 1.31 0.10
C ALA A 158 -12.62 -0.07 0.07
N LEU A 159 -13.12 -1.04 0.85
CA LEU A 159 -12.61 -2.41 0.88
C LEU A 159 -12.73 -3.11 -0.46
N ARG A 160 -13.88 -2.93 -1.13
CA ARG A 160 -14.14 -3.58 -2.43
C ARG A 160 -13.39 -2.94 -3.58
N SER A 161 -13.26 -1.61 -3.56
CA SER A 161 -12.57 -0.85 -4.61
C SER A 161 -11.06 -0.74 -4.43
N ALA A 162 -10.54 -1.14 -3.26
CA ALA A 162 -9.18 -0.83 -2.82
C ALA A 162 -8.82 0.67 -2.90
N THR A 163 -9.82 1.56 -2.92
CA THR A 163 -9.64 3.01 -3.00
C THR A 163 -10.10 3.65 -1.70
N PRO A 164 -9.24 4.41 -1.01
CA PRO A 164 -9.62 5.10 0.22
C PRO A 164 -10.79 6.06 0.01
N ILE A 165 -11.79 5.94 0.88
CA ILE A 165 -12.88 6.92 1.03
C ILE A 165 -12.75 7.51 2.43
N VAL A 166 -12.66 8.83 2.51
CA VAL A 166 -12.51 9.56 3.78
C VAL A 166 -13.77 10.37 4.02
N THR A 167 -14.39 10.14 5.17
CA THR A 167 -15.56 10.87 5.65
C THR A 167 -15.21 11.73 6.85
N GLN A 168 -16.04 12.73 7.13
CA GLN A 168 -15.92 13.54 8.34
C GLN A 168 -16.21 12.70 9.60
N ALA A 169 -15.31 12.74 10.59
CA ALA A 169 -15.34 11.84 11.75
C ALA A 169 -16.56 12.07 12.67
N ASP A 170 -16.98 13.33 12.85
CA ASP A 170 -18.12 13.74 13.69
C ASP A 170 -19.46 13.70 12.95
N TRP A 171 -19.51 13.24 11.70
CA TRP A 171 -20.71 13.21 10.88
C TRP A 171 -20.94 11.83 10.25
N ASN A 172 -21.94 11.11 10.78
CA ASN A 172 -22.24 9.73 10.39
C ASN A 172 -23.77 9.51 10.28
N PRO A 173 -24.45 10.14 9.30
CA PRO A 173 -25.90 9.97 9.13
C PRO A 173 -26.22 8.53 8.72
N PHE A 174 -27.42 8.08 9.09
CA PHE A 174 -27.98 6.85 8.55
C PHE A 174 -28.41 7.06 7.11
N ILE A 175 -27.92 6.22 6.21
CA ILE A 175 -28.33 6.23 4.80
C ILE A 175 -29.26 5.05 4.53
N LYS A 176 -30.23 5.28 3.64
CA LYS A 176 -31.08 4.19 3.13
C LYS A 176 -30.21 3.22 2.33
N ALA A 177 -30.62 1.95 2.31
CA ALA A 177 -29.93 0.87 1.63
C ALA A 177 -29.35 1.31 0.28
N LEU A 178 -28.02 1.20 0.15
CA LEU A 178 -27.34 1.36 -1.12
C LEU A 178 -27.21 0.01 -1.79
N ALA A 179 -27.45 -0.01 -3.10
CA ALA A 179 -26.98 -1.06 -4.01
C ALA A 179 -25.86 -0.44 -4.87
N PRO A 180 -24.63 -0.26 -4.34
CA PRO A 180 -23.59 0.43 -5.08
C PRO A 180 -23.28 -0.34 -6.36
N SER A 181 -23.12 0.39 -7.46
CA SER A 181 -22.67 -0.18 -8.73
C SER A 181 -21.15 -0.36 -8.70
N PHE A 182 -20.68 -1.53 -8.28
CA PHE A 182 -19.25 -1.77 -8.04
C PHE A 182 -18.27 -1.85 -9.23
N PRO A 183 -18.63 -1.86 -10.53
CA PRO A 183 -17.59 -1.66 -11.54
C PRO A 183 -17.06 -0.21 -11.59
N ASN A 184 -17.77 0.75 -11.00
CA ASN A 184 -17.38 2.16 -11.03
C ASN A 184 -17.42 2.76 -9.62
N VAL A 185 -16.25 2.88 -9.01
CA VAL A 185 -16.05 3.42 -7.65
C VAL A 185 -16.56 4.86 -7.54
N GLU A 186 -16.36 5.67 -8.57
CA GLU A 186 -16.82 7.06 -8.59
C GLU A 186 -18.35 7.15 -8.55
N LYS A 187 -19.03 6.29 -9.32
CA LYS A 187 -20.48 6.16 -9.25
C LYS A 187 -20.93 5.71 -7.86
N ALA A 188 -20.28 4.71 -7.27
CA ALA A 188 -20.60 4.25 -5.92
C ALA A 188 -20.42 5.34 -4.85
N VAL A 189 -19.36 6.15 -4.95
CA VAL A 189 -19.13 7.31 -4.06
C VAL A 189 -20.17 8.41 -4.29
N LYS A 190 -20.55 8.66 -5.54
CA LYS A 190 -21.61 9.62 -5.89
C LYS A 190 -22.96 9.20 -5.33
N ASP A 191 -23.32 7.92 -5.45
CA ASP A 191 -24.54 7.35 -4.90
C ASP A 191 -24.53 7.43 -3.36
N LEU A 192 -23.38 7.12 -2.74
CA LEU A 192 -23.18 7.25 -1.29
C LEU A 192 -23.40 8.69 -0.80
N ALA A 193 -22.76 9.65 -1.48
CA ALA A 193 -22.90 11.06 -1.15
C ALA A 193 -24.34 11.55 -1.37
N GLY A 194 -24.99 11.12 -2.45
CA GLY A 194 -26.40 11.43 -2.73
C GLY A 194 -27.33 10.92 -1.63
N ALA A 195 -27.16 9.67 -1.20
CA ALA A 195 -27.95 9.08 -0.12
C ALA A 195 -27.76 9.79 1.24
N ALA A 196 -26.56 10.33 1.48
CA ALA A 196 -26.24 11.10 2.67
C ALA A 196 -26.56 12.61 2.57
N SER A 197 -27.14 13.07 1.45
CA SER A 197 -27.31 14.51 1.15
C SER A 197 -26.02 15.31 1.29
N ALA A 198 -24.93 14.76 0.78
CA ALA A 198 -23.56 15.22 0.99
C ALA A 198 -22.90 15.67 -0.30
N ARG A 199 -21.69 16.22 -0.16
CA ARG A 199 -20.79 16.51 -1.27
C ARG A 199 -19.64 15.52 -1.28
N TRP A 200 -19.11 15.26 -2.46
CA TRP A 200 -17.92 14.45 -2.63
C TRP A 200 -16.94 15.12 -3.58
N GLU A 201 -15.66 14.78 -3.43
CA GLU A 201 -14.57 15.28 -4.27
C GLU A 201 -13.53 14.17 -4.47
N GLN A 202 -13.01 14.06 -5.70
CA GLN A 202 -11.87 13.21 -6.01
C GLN A 202 -10.59 14.00 -5.78
N ALA A 203 -9.65 13.40 -5.04
CA ALA A 203 -8.33 13.94 -4.80
C ALA A 203 -7.25 12.88 -5.02
N TYR A 204 -6.01 13.32 -5.21
CA TYR A 204 -4.83 12.45 -5.27
C TYR A 204 -3.95 12.74 -4.07
N GLN A 205 -3.69 11.73 -3.26
CA GLN A 205 -2.73 11.88 -2.17
C GLN A 205 -1.33 11.53 -2.66
N PHE A 206 -0.36 12.40 -2.42
CA PHE A 206 1.05 12.20 -2.73
C PHE A 206 1.89 12.19 -1.45
N ARG A 207 2.69 11.14 -1.24
CA ARG A 207 3.58 11.01 -0.07
C ARG A 207 5.01 10.72 -0.51
N VAL A 208 5.96 11.49 0.01
CA VAL A 208 7.41 11.25 -0.13
C VAL A 208 7.92 10.53 1.11
N GLY A 209 8.84 9.58 0.94
CA GLY A 209 9.49 8.91 2.06
C GLY A 209 8.66 7.73 2.56
N GLY A 210 8.99 6.53 2.06
CA GLY A 210 8.23 5.33 2.41
C GLY A 210 8.73 4.03 1.81
N ARG A 211 9.89 3.97 1.13
CA ARG A 211 10.56 2.71 0.78
C ARG A 211 11.10 1.95 2.00
N GLY A 212 10.55 2.21 3.19
CA GLY A 212 10.72 1.33 4.34
C GLY A 212 10.08 -0.02 4.02
N LEU A 213 10.92 -1.04 3.90
CA LEU A 213 10.68 -2.46 3.63
C LEU A 213 9.59 -3.18 4.47
N GLY A 214 8.69 -2.48 5.18
CA GLY A 214 7.81 -3.07 6.19
C GLY A 214 6.41 -2.49 6.33
N GLY A 215 5.90 -1.70 5.38
CA GLY A 215 4.56 -1.11 5.47
C GLY A 215 3.63 -1.61 4.36
N GLY A 216 3.06 -2.81 4.53
CA GLY A 216 2.15 -3.44 3.57
C GLY A 216 0.95 -2.57 3.18
N GLY A 217 0.56 -2.67 1.90
CA GLY A 217 -0.67 -2.08 1.36
C GLY A 217 -0.43 -1.41 0.00
N GLY A 218 -0.32 -2.23 -1.05
CA GLY A 218 -0.10 -1.76 -2.42
C GLY A 218 0.16 -2.91 -3.37
N PHE A 219 -0.83 -3.80 -3.53
CA PHE A 219 -0.86 -4.81 -4.59
C PHE A 219 -1.00 -4.12 -5.95
N ALA A 220 0.11 -3.64 -6.55
CA ALA A 220 0.25 -3.40 -8.00
C ALA A 220 1.66 -2.88 -8.38
N ALA A 221 2.75 -3.38 -7.78
CA ALA A 221 4.10 -3.18 -8.33
C ALA A 221 5.09 -4.15 -7.66
N ARG A 222 4.92 -5.45 -7.89
CA ARG A 222 5.97 -6.44 -7.60
C ARG A 222 6.62 -6.91 -8.89
N GLY A 223 7.05 -5.95 -9.70
CA GLY A 223 8.14 -6.14 -10.65
C GLY A 223 9.44 -5.85 -9.91
N GLU A 224 10.34 -6.83 -9.90
CA GLU A 224 11.76 -6.51 -10.05
C GLU A 224 12.47 -5.75 -8.91
N SER A 225 12.35 -6.24 -7.67
CA SER A 225 13.48 -6.07 -6.74
C SER A 225 14.55 -7.08 -7.13
N GLY A 226 15.44 -6.65 -8.02
CA GLY A 226 16.65 -7.36 -8.41
C GLY A 226 17.49 -7.64 -7.18
N GLY A 227 17.62 -8.93 -6.84
CA GLY A 227 18.63 -9.42 -5.92
C GLY A 227 20.00 -9.29 -6.58
N GLY A 228 20.50 -8.06 -6.66
CA GLY A 228 21.90 -7.76 -6.90
C GLY A 228 22.66 -8.14 -5.64
N GLY A 229 23.31 -9.30 -5.67
CA GLY A 229 24.44 -9.59 -4.80
C GLY A 229 25.56 -8.64 -5.19
N GLY A 230 25.55 -7.46 -4.58
CA GLY A 230 26.69 -6.57 -4.53
C GLY A 230 27.49 -6.93 -3.29
N ASP A 231 28.73 -7.32 -3.51
CA ASP A 231 29.73 -7.66 -2.50
C ASP A 231 30.18 -6.39 -1.77
N GLY A 232 29.25 -5.77 -1.06
CA GLY A 232 29.47 -4.61 -0.21
C GLY A 232 29.97 -5.05 1.15
N GLU A 233 31.29 -5.13 1.28
CA GLU A 233 32.00 -5.12 2.55
C GLU A 233 31.51 -3.97 3.46
N GLY A 234 31.41 -4.24 4.76
CA GLY A 234 31.38 -3.18 5.77
C GLY A 234 30.04 -2.81 6.41
N ARG A 235 28.92 -3.51 6.13
CA ARG A 235 27.81 -3.53 7.12
C ARG A 235 28.13 -4.58 8.16
N GLY A 236 29.05 -4.22 9.05
CA GLY A 236 29.21 -4.91 10.32
C GLY A 236 27.82 -5.17 10.88
N PHE A 237 27.58 -6.43 11.22
CA PHE A 237 26.50 -6.91 12.03
C PHE A 237 26.66 -6.26 13.42
N ARG A 238 26.47 -4.93 13.50
CA ARG A 238 26.27 -4.21 14.75
C ARG A 238 25.03 -4.84 15.28
N GLY A 239 25.24 -5.63 16.33
CA GLY A 239 24.26 -6.55 16.84
C GLY A 239 22.88 -5.89 16.91
N LEU A 240 21.87 -6.73 16.74
CA LEU A 240 20.69 -6.66 17.59
C LEU A 240 21.13 -6.71 19.07
N SER A 241 21.90 -5.71 19.50
CA SER A 241 22.01 -5.30 20.87
C SER A 241 20.63 -4.77 21.16
N SER A 242 19.89 -5.62 21.86
CA SER A 242 18.70 -5.30 22.62
C SER A 242 18.99 -4.09 23.52
N ASN A 243 19.04 -2.89 22.96
CA ASN A 243 18.77 -1.69 23.74
C ASN A 243 17.32 -1.83 24.19
N GLY A 244 17.17 -1.93 25.52
CA GLY A 244 15.94 -2.18 26.26
C GLY A 244 14.94 -1.03 26.17
N ASP A 245 14.67 -0.58 24.96
CA ASP A 245 13.60 0.35 24.67
C ASP A 245 12.31 -0.49 24.81
N GLY A 246 11.53 -0.27 25.86
CA GLY A 246 10.29 -1.00 26.18
C GLY A 246 9.18 -1.01 25.11
N ARG A 247 9.51 -0.65 23.87
CA ARG A 247 8.68 -0.68 22.67
C ARG A 247 8.51 -2.09 22.08
N THR A 248 9.42 -3.04 22.32
CA THR A 248 9.27 -4.43 21.84
C THR A 248 8.26 -5.26 22.64
N ASN A 249 7.91 -4.87 23.87
CA ASN A 249 6.89 -5.56 24.68
C ASN A 249 5.47 -5.00 24.51
N GLN A 250 5.31 -3.75 24.04
CA GLN A 250 3.99 -3.14 23.77
C GLN A 250 3.11 -3.88 22.74
N PRO A 251 3.63 -4.43 21.62
CA PRO A 251 2.76 -5.11 20.67
C PRO A 251 2.17 -6.42 21.22
N PHE A 252 2.87 -7.09 22.14
CA PHE A 252 2.44 -8.38 22.67
C PHE A 252 1.35 -8.26 23.75
N SER A 253 1.46 -7.29 24.66
CA SER A 253 0.45 -7.07 25.70
C SER A 253 -0.89 -6.63 25.11
N ALA A 254 -0.86 -5.77 24.08
CA ALA A 254 -2.06 -5.38 23.33
C ALA A 254 -2.72 -6.56 22.60
N GLN A 255 -1.91 -7.52 22.12
CA GLN A 255 -2.41 -8.73 21.46
C GLN A 255 -2.99 -9.74 22.46
N MET A 256 -2.42 -9.85 23.66
CA MET A 256 -2.93 -10.68 24.76
C MET A 256 -4.33 -10.25 25.23
N ALA A 257 -4.63 -8.95 25.21
CA ALA A 257 -5.92 -8.41 25.63
C ALA A 257 -7.09 -8.80 24.71
N LEU A 258 -6.80 -9.22 23.47
CA LEU A 258 -7.81 -9.60 22.47
C LEU A 258 -8.10 -11.11 22.44
N LEU A 259 -7.31 -11.91 23.16
CA LEU A 259 -7.44 -13.37 23.17
C LEU A 259 -8.43 -13.82 24.26
N THR A 260 -9.15 -14.91 23.98
CA THR A 260 -9.99 -15.58 25.00
C THR A 260 -9.12 -16.11 26.14
N ASP A 261 -9.69 -16.35 27.32
CA ASP A 261 -8.93 -16.83 28.48
C ASP A 261 -8.18 -18.14 28.19
N ALA A 262 -8.80 -19.06 27.45
CA ALA A 262 -8.16 -20.32 27.03
C ALA A 262 -6.96 -20.09 26.10
N GLN A 263 -7.04 -19.12 25.18
CA GLN A 263 -5.93 -18.77 24.29
C GLN A 263 -4.81 -18.03 25.02
N ARG A 264 -5.16 -17.18 26.01
CA ARG A 264 -4.17 -16.52 26.89
C ARG A 264 -3.37 -17.55 27.68
N ALA A 265 -4.04 -18.52 28.31
CA ALA A 265 -3.36 -19.57 29.06
C ALA A 265 -2.41 -20.41 28.16
N ALA A 266 -2.82 -20.74 26.94
CA ALA A 266 -1.97 -21.46 25.99
C ALA A 266 -0.75 -20.62 25.55
N MET A 267 -0.93 -19.32 25.31
CA MET A 267 0.15 -18.39 24.98
C MET A 267 1.13 -18.19 26.14
N GLU A 268 0.63 -18.04 27.36
CA GLU A 268 1.46 -17.93 28.57
C GLU A 268 2.29 -19.20 28.80
N LYS A 269 1.68 -20.37 28.63
CA LYS A 269 2.40 -21.65 28.68
C LYS A 269 3.51 -21.70 27.63
N THR A 270 3.20 -21.37 26.37
CA THR A 270 4.19 -21.33 25.27
C THR A 270 5.34 -20.36 25.58
N ARG A 271 5.02 -19.22 26.21
CA ARG A 271 6.01 -18.21 26.60
C ARG A 271 6.89 -18.69 27.73
N ALA A 272 6.32 -19.34 28.75
CA ALA A 272 7.07 -19.92 29.85
C ALA A 272 8.04 -20.98 29.35
N GLU A 273 7.58 -21.88 28.46
CA GLU A 273 8.43 -22.90 27.81
C GLU A 273 9.55 -22.25 26.98
N MET A 274 9.26 -21.18 26.24
CA MET A 274 10.27 -20.46 25.46
C MET A 274 11.28 -19.74 26.35
N GLN A 275 10.84 -19.15 27.47
CA GLN A 275 11.73 -18.51 28.45
C GLN A 275 12.64 -19.52 29.13
N GLN A 276 12.11 -20.68 29.52
CA GLN A 276 12.91 -21.78 30.06
C GLN A 276 13.95 -22.26 29.05
N ARG A 277 13.53 -22.51 27.80
CA ARG A 277 14.45 -22.90 26.72
C ARG A 277 15.53 -21.84 26.49
N MET A 278 15.18 -20.56 26.50
CA MET A 278 16.17 -19.48 26.34
C MET A 278 17.11 -19.37 27.54
N ALA A 279 16.65 -19.67 28.75
CA ALA A 279 17.50 -19.72 29.94
C ALA A 279 18.49 -20.89 29.87
N GLU A 280 18.04 -22.08 29.46
CA GLU A 280 18.90 -23.23 29.18
C GLU A 280 19.97 -22.88 28.14
N PHE A 281 19.57 -22.25 27.04
CA PHE A 281 20.50 -21.78 25.99
C PHE A 281 21.57 -20.82 26.50
N ARG A 282 21.21 -19.95 27.45
CA ARG A 282 22.15 -19.00 28.07
C ARG A 282 23.10 -19.68 29.05
N ALA A 283 22.63 -20.69 29.77
CA ALA A 283 23.43 -21.47 30.71
C ALA A 283 24.43 -22.40 30.01
N MET A 284 24.14 -22.86 28.79
CA MET A 284 25.04 -23.67 27.98
C MET A 284 26.31 -22.92 27.58
N THR A 285 27.45 -23.63 27.58
CA THR A 285 28.71 -23.13 27.03
C THR A 285 28.58 -22.88 25.52
N PRO A 286 29.45 -22.05 24.91
CA PRO A 286 29.38 -21.79 23.47
C PRO A 286 29.46 -23.06 22.59
N ALA A 287 30.23 -24.08 23.01
CA ALA A 287 30.38 -25.33 22.28
C ALA A 287 29.08 -26.18 22.34
N GLU A 288 28.51 -26.34 23.53
CA GLU A 288 27.23 -27.06 23.71
C GLU A 288 26.09 -26.34 22.98
N ARG A 289 26.10 -25.00 22.98
CA ARG A 289 25.13 -24.20 22.23
C ARG A 289 25.22 -24.47 20.72
N ALA A 290 26.43 -24.55 20.18
CA ALA A 290 26.66 -24.87 18.77
C ALA A 290 26.16 -26.28 18.44
N GLN A 291 26.45 -27.26 19.30
CA GLN A 291 25.97 -28.64 19.15
C GLN A 291 24.45 -28.74 19.24
N ARG A 292 23.81 -28.02 20.18
CA ARG A 292 22.34 -28.00 20.32
C ARG A 292 21.64 -27.33 19.14
N ILE A 293 22.26 -26.31 18.54
CA ILE A 293 21.79 -25.69 17.30
C ILE A 293 21.93 -26.68 16.14
N ALA A 294 23.06 -27.38 16.04
CA ALA A 294 23.27 -28.42 15.04
C ALA A 294 22.24 -29.54 15.19
N GLU A 295 21.96 -30.03 16.39
CA GLU A 295 20.89 -31.02 16.65
C GLU A 295 19.49 -30.52 16.25
N MET A 296 19.17 -29.23 16.45
CA MET A 296 17.89 -28.68 15.99
C MET A 296 17.80 -28.56 14.46
N ILE A 297 18.93 -28.39 13.79
CA ILE A 297 19.01 -28.29 12.32
C ILE A 297 19.00 -29.70 11.70
N ASP A 298 19.85 -30.60 12.20
CA ASP A 298 20.07 -31.96 11.70
C ASP A 298 19.01 -32.94 12.17
N GLY A 299 18.48 -32.77 13.39
CA GLY A 299 17.37 -33.57 13.91
C GLY A 299 16.07 -33.38 13.14
N GLY A 300 16.06 -32.44 12.17
CA GLY A 300 14.91 -32.05 11.39
C GLY A 300 13.90 -31.40 12.32
N GLY A 301 13.64 -30.10 12.15
CA GLY A 301 12.55 -29.42 12.87
C GLY A 301 11.31 -30.31 12.91
N SER A 302 10.55 -30.28 14.01
CA SER A 302 9.48 -31.25 14.30
C SER A 302 8.69 -31.65 13.04
N PRO A 303 8.21 -32.90 12.89
CA PRO A 303 7.48 -33.33 11.68
C PRO A 303 6.40 -32.32 11.23
N ALA A 304 5.77 -31.63 12.19
CA ALA A 304 4.85 -30.52 11.93
C ALA A 304 5.51 -29.26 11.30
N GLN A 305 6.71 -28.87 11.71
CA GLN A 305 7.49 -27.82 11.05
C GLN A 305 7.93 -28.22 9.64
N GLN A 306 8.37 -29.46 9.42
CA GLN A 306 8.70 -29.95 8.08
C GLN A 306 7.47 -29.95 7.16
N GLN A 307 6.32 -30.45 7.63
CA GLN A 307 5.06 -30.39 6.89
C GLN A 307 4.64 -28.95 6.59
N ARG A 308 4.78 -28.01 7.54
CA ARG A 308 4.49 -26.59 7.30
C ARG A 308 5.45 -25.97 6.27
N ALA A 309 6.73 -26.32 6.31
CA ALA A 309 7.72 -25.85 5.33
C ALA A 309 7.42 -26.41 3.93
N GLN A 310 7.13 -27.71 3.83
CA GLN A 310 6.73 -28.37 2.58
C GLN A 310 5.42 -27.82 2.04
N ALA A 311 4.40 -27.61 2.88
CA ALA A 311 3.13 -27.01 2.46
C ALA A 311 3.31 -25.58 1.94
N ARG A 312 4.22 -24.79 2.54
CA ARG A 312 4.59 -23.46 2.03
C ARG A 312 5.32 -23.55 0.69
N ALA A 313 6.22 -24.52 0.53
CA ALA A 313 6.93 -24.76 -0.73
C ALA A 313 5.97 -25.17 -1.85
N LEU A 314 5.09 -26.15 -1.60
CA LEU A 314 4.06 -26.60 -2.54
C LEU A 314 3.09 -25.47 -2.92
N ARG A 315 2.64 -24.67 -1.96
CA ARG A 315 1.81 -23.48 -2.26
C ARG A 315 2.52 -22.45 -3.11
N ARG A 316 3.85 -22.32 -3.01
CA ARG A 316 4.60 -21.45 -3.93
C ARG A 316 4.60 -22.06 -5.33
N ILE A 317 4.94 -23.34 -5.45
CA ILE A 317 5.02 -24.07 -6.72
C ILE A 317 3.67 -24.03 -7.47
N MET A 318 2.56 -24.36 -6.79
CA MET A 318 1.22 -24.37 -7.39
C MET A 318 0.75 -22.99 -7.85
N ASN A 319 1.27 -21.90 -7.27
CA ASN A 319 0.89 -20.53 -7.62
C ASN A 319 1.91 -19.81 -8.51
N THR A 320 3.00 -20.48 -8.93
CA THR A 320 3.98 -19.94 -9.88
C THR A 320 3.63 -20.34 -11.30
N THR A 321 3.59 -19.37 -12.21
CA THR A 321 3.38 -19.63 -13.65
C THR A 321 4.59 -20.38 -14.25
N PRO A 322 4.44 -21.11 -15.37
CA PRO A 322 5.54 -21.81 -16.03
C PRO A 322 6.76 -20.90 -16.30
N GLU A 323 6.55 -19.65 -16.72
CA GLU A 323 7.63 -18.69 -17.00
C GLU A 323 8.35 -18.23 -15.73
N GLN A 324 7.65 -18.22 -14.59
CA GLN A 324 8.27 -17.95 -13.29
C GLN A 324 9.09 -19.15 -12.81
N GLN A 325 8.65 -20.38 -13.10
CA GLN A 325 9.40 -21.59 -12.78
C GLN A 325 10.72 -21.66 -13.57
N VAL A 326 10.70 -21.37 -14.88
CA VAL A 326 11.92 -21.30 -15.71
C VAL A 326 12.90 -20.26 -15.14
N ARG A 327 12.43 -19.06 -14.78
CA ARG A 327 13.28 -18.03 -14.16
C ARG A 327 13.85 -18.45 -12.81
N MET A 328 13.10 -19.22 -12.02
CA MET A 328 13.56 -19.73 -10.74
C MET A 328 14.66 -20.79 -10.94
N ASN A 329 14.49 -21.70 -11.91
CA ASN A 329 15.48 -22.73 -12.25
C ASN A 329 16.79 -22.10 -12.76
N GLN A 330 16.71 -21.11 -13.66
CA GLN A 330 17.88 -20.38 -14.13
C GLN A 330 18.66 -19.69 -13.00
N ARG A 331 17.96 -19.15 -11.98
CA ARG A 331 18.61 -18.56 -10.81
C ARG A 331 19.30 -19.61 -9.94
N PHE A 332 18.71 -20.80 -9.85
CA PHE A 332 19.26 -21.92 -9.10
C PHE A 332 20.53 -22.46 -9.77
N GLU A 333 20.49 -22.66 -11.09
CA GLU A 333 21.65 -23.06 -11.91
C GLU A 333 22.80 -22.05 -11.77
N LYS A 334 22.54 -20.75 -11.96
CA LYS A 334 23.54 -19.69 -11.76
C LYS A 334 24.13 -19.63 -10.35
N ARG A 335 23.41 -20.15 -9.34
CA ARG A 335 23.91 -20.22 -7.96
C ARG A 335 24.80 -21.44 -7.76
N LEU A 336 24.43 -22.57 -8.37
CA LEU A 336 25.26 -23.79 -8.39
C LEU A 336 26.56 -23.56 -9.14
N GLU A 337 26.53 -22.93 -10.31
CA GLU A 337 27.74 -22.57 -11.07
C GLU A 337 28.69 -21.70 -10.25
N ARG A 338 28.17 -20.68 -9.55
CA ARG A 338 28.98 -19.84 -8.64
C ARG A 338 29.59 -20.64 -7.50
N LEU A 339 28.88 -21.60 -6.92
CA LEU A 339 29.42 -22.47 -5.88
C LEU A 339 30.51 -23.40 -6.44
N GLN A 340 30.31 -23.95 -7.63
CA GLN A 340 31.27 -24.82 -8.29
C GLN A 340 32.55 -24.05 -8.68
N GLN A 341 32.42 -22.83 -9.18
CA GLN A 341 33.54 -21.92 -9.42
C GLN A 341 34.31 -21.60 -8.13
N ARG A 342 33.62 -21.35 -7.01
CA ARG A 342 34.28 -21.15 -5.71
C ARG A 342 35.04 -22.38 -5.22
N MET A 343 34.53 -23.58 -5.47
CA MET A 343 35.22 -24.82 -5.11
C MET A 343 36.42 -25.11 -6.02
N GLN A 344 36.31 -24.84 -7.32
CA GLN A 344 37.41 -25.05 -8.29
C GLN A 344 38.55 -24.05 -8.12
N HIS A 345 38.24 -22.80 -7.79
CA HIS A 345 39.25 -21.76 -7.67
C HIS A 345 39.94 -21.67 -6.31
N GLY A 346 39.59 -22.55 -5.35
CA GLY A 346 40.28 -22.63 -4.05
C GLY A 346 40.45 -21.27 -3.37
N SER A 347 39.53 -20.33 -3.65
CA SER A 347 39.78 -18.91 -3.38
C SER A 347 39.74 -18.71 -1.88
N ALA A 348 40.93 -18.57 -1.29
CA ALA A 348 41.12 -18.01 0.02
C ALA A 348 40.24 -16.76 0.13
N PRO A 349 39.53 -16.56 1.25
CA PRO A 349 38.68 -15.39 1.43
C PRO A 349 39.50 -14.14 1.09
N PRO A 350 38.93 -13.17 0.34
CA PRO A 350 39.67 -11.99 -0.08
C PRO A 350 40.35 -11.36 1.14
N PRO A 351 41.63 -10.93 1.03
CA PRO A 351 42.32 -10.30 2.14
C PRO A 351 41.49 -9.10 2.60
N GLY A 352 41.03 -9.16 3.85
CA GLY A 352 40.18 -8.11 4.41
C GLY A 352 40.87 -6.75 4.30
N PRO A 353 40.09 -5.66 4.17
CA PRO A 353 40.65 -4.32 3.95
C PRO A 353 41.63 -3.99 5.07
N GLN A 354 42.90 -3.77 4.71
CA GLN A 354 43.91 -3.31 5.66
C GLN A 354 43.48 -1.92 6.13
N GLY A 355 43.07 -1.83 7.39
CA GLY A 355 42.69 -0.56 8.02
C GLY A 355 43.89 0.38 8.02
N GLY A 356 43.85 1.38 7.14
CA GLY A 356 44.75 2.52 7.19
C GLY A 356 44.58 3.26 8.50
N ARG A 357 45.67 3.40 9.26
CA ARG A 357 45.75 4.17 10.49
C ARG A 357 45.77 5.67 10.22
#